data_AF-A0AAJ0W051-F1
#
_entry.id   AF-A0AAJ0W051-F1
#
_cell.length_a   1.000
_cell.length_b   1.000
_cell.length_c   1.000
_cell.angle_alpha   90.00
_cell.angle_beta   90.00
_cell.angle_gamma   90.00
#
_symmetry.space_group_name_H-M   'P 1'
#
loop_
_entity.id
_entity.type
_entity.pdbx_description
1 polymer ?
#
loop_
_entity_poly.entity_id
_entity_poly.type
_entity_poly.pdbx_seq_one_letter_code
_entity_poly.pdbx_strand_id
1 'polypeptide(L)'
;MTDDFESEMDLAEQIFVLLCEQPEGCSEYQLIQQLKARHSTHIPNLPLLDKLVLFRTHFLVFNALYRLRDQLWGENRHNLQISPLCVQLQPYMPGIAGVVENDPLREYYLDMTNLRDTDEGEVERLLASFWSRMRGDHLDERSEAWDPEQKQAALELFELDQEGASLTLHAIKRRYRQLVSIHHPDRGGSTKRIQSINLAMEILQRYYR
;
A
#
# COMPACT_ATOMS: atom_id res chain seq x y z
N MET A 1 -18.30 25.85 2.31
CA MET A 1 -19.27 25.26 1.38
C MET A 1 -18.65 23.93 1.01
N THR A 2 -19.07 22.86 1.69
CA THR A 2 -18.57 21.52 1.39
C THR A 2 -19.34 21.08 0.15
N ASP A 3 -18.69 21.04 -1.01
CA ASP A 3 -19.26 20.41 -2.20
C ASP A 3 -19.25 18.91 -1.96
N ASP A 4 -20.31 18.42 -1.32
CA ASP A 4 -20.58 17.00 -1.18
C ASP A 4 -20.85 16.41 -2.57
N PHE A 5 -20.47 15.15 -2.80
CA PHE A 5 -20.75 14.50 -4.08
C PHE A 5 -22.25 14.37 -4.33
N GLU A 6 -22.67 14.50 -5.58
CA GLU A 6 -24.05 14.24 -5.96
C GLU A 6 -24.40 12.77 -5.64
N SER A 7 -25.58 12.55 -5.08
CA SER A 7 -25.97 11.24 -4.50
C SER A 7 -26.02 10.09 -5.50
N GLU A 8 -26.04 10.37 -6.80
CA GLU A 8 -26.11 9.37 -7.87
C GLU A 8 -24.74 9.00 -8.45
N MET A 9 -23.68 9.76 -8.11
CA MET A 9 -22.37 9.55 -8.69
C MET A 9 -21.75 8.22 -8.23
N ASP A 10 -21.24 7.45 -9.19
CA ASP A 10 -20.45 6.27 -8.87
C ASP A 10 -19.04 6.67 -8.38
N LEU A 11 -18.29 5.71 -7.84
CA LEU A 11 -16.96 6.00 -7.29
C LEU A 11 -15.97 6.50 -8.36
N ALA A 12 -16.09 6.05 -9.61
CA ALA A 12 -15.21 6.47 -10.70
C ALA A 12 -15.46 7.94 -11.07
N GLU A 13 -16.72 8.36 -11.11
CA GLU A 13 -17.12 9.74 -11.35
C GLU A 13 -16.67 10.67 -10.22
N GLN A 14 -16.82 10.24 -8.95
CA GLN A 14 -16.34 11.00 -7.80
C GLN A 14 -14.82 11.22 -7.86
N ILE A 15 -14.07 10.16 -8.19
CA ILE A 15 -12.63 10.24 -8.38
C ILE A 15 -12.26 11.18 -9.54
N PHE A 16 -12.99 11.11 -10.65
CA PHE A 16 -12.76 12.00 -11.79
C PHE A 16 -12.87 13.47 -11.41
N VAL A 17 -13.91 13.86 -10.65
CA VAL A 17 -14.07 15.23 -10.15
C VAL A 17 -12.87 15.66 -9.31
N LEU A 18 -12.43 14.82 -8.36
CA LEU A 18 -11.26 15.13 -7.52
C LEU A 18 -9.98 15.31 -8.33
N LEU A 19 -9.76 14.47 -9.35
CA LEU A 19 -8.58 14.56 -10.19
C LEU A 19 -8.61 15.79 -11.11
N CYS A 20 -9.79 16.24 -11.56
CA CYS A 20 -9.92 17.49 -12.31
C CYS A 20 -9.56 18.72 -11.47
N GLU A 21 -9.81 18.69 -10.16
CA GLU A 21 -9.41 19.76 -9.24
C GLU A 21 -7.91 19.73 -8.91
N GLN A 22 -7.21 18.63 -9.21
CA GLN A 22 -5.80 18.40 -8.88
C GLN A 22 -4.99 17.99 -10.12
N PRO A 23 -4.69 18.93 -11.03
CA PRO A 23 -3.99 18.63 -12.28
C PRO A 23 -2.56 18.09 -12.09
N GLU A 24 -1.92 18.40 -10.96
CA GLU A 24 -0.60 17.86 -10.58
C GLU A 24 -0.65 16.40 -10.12
N GLY A 25 -1.86 15.86 -9.90
CA GLY A 25 -2.09 14.53 -9.34
C GLY A 25 -2.02 14.48 -7.81
N CYS A 26 -2.38 13.34 -7.24
CA CYS A 26 -2.37 13.10 -5.80
C CYS A 26 -2.06 11.65 -5.45
N SER A 27 -1.60 11.39 -4.23
CA SER A 27 -1.41 10.02 -3.75
C SER A 27 -2.76 9.33 -3.48
N GLU A 28 -2.78 8.00 -3.47
CA GLU A 28 -3.96 7.21 -3.11
C GLU A 28 -4.51 7.63 -1.74
N TYR A 29 -3.61 7.84 -0.76
CA TYR A 29 -4.02 8.26 0.58
C TYR A 29 -4.76 9.60 0.54
N GLN A 30 -4.24 10.58 -0.19
CA GLN A 30 -4.89 11.89 -0.35
C GLN A 30 -6.25 11.76 -1.04
N LEU A 31 -6.34 10.92 -2.07
CA LEU A 31 -7.59 10.64 -2.77
C LEU A 31 -8.64 10.05 -1.82
N ILE A 32 -8.27 9.05 -1.02
CA ILE A 32 -9.15 8.44 0.00
C ILE A 32 -9.59 9.47 1.04
N GLN A 33 -8.68 10.32 1.54
CA GLN A 33 -9.04 11.36 2.51
C GLN A 33 -10.04 12.36 1.92
N GLN A 34 -9.87 12.77 0.66
CA GLN A 34 -10.81 13.66 -0.02
C GLN A 34 -12.17 13.01 -0.25
N LEU A 35 -12.20 11.73 -0.67
CA LEU A 35 -13.44 10.96 -0.80
C LEU A 35 -14.20 10.87 0.54
N LYS A 36 -13.47 10.65 1.65
CA LYS A 36 -14.07 10.65 3.00
C LYS A 36 -14.55 12.03 3.43
N ALA A 37 -13.77 13.07 3.15
CA ALA A 37 -14.09 14.45 3.52
C ALA A 37 -15.36 14.96 2.80
N ARG A 38 -15.62 14.49 1.58
CA ARG A 38 -16.83 14.77 0.80
C ARG A 38 -17.94 13.71 0.97
N HIS A 39 -17.86 12.90 2.04
CA HIS A 39 -18.89 11.94 2.43
C HIS A 39 -19.28 10.92 1.35
N SER A 40 -18.30 10.43 0.56
CA SER A 40 -18.53 9.36 -0.40
C SER A 40 -19.21 8.13 0.24
N THR A 41 -20.31 7.68 -0.35
CA THR A 41 -21.06 6.49 0.09
C THR A 41 -20.35 5.18 -0.25
N HIS A 42 -19.40 5.21 -1.18
CA HIS A 42 -18.69 4.02 -1.67
C HIS A 42 -17.46 3.67 -0.83
N ILE A 43 -16.92 4.63 -0.09
CA ILE A 43 -15.74 4.44 0.75
C ILE A 43 -16.16 4.38 2.22
N PRO A 44 -15.80 3.32 2.97
CA PRO A 44 -16.17 3.22 4.37
C PRO A 44 -15.53 4.36 5.16
N ASN A 45 -16.35 5.09 5.92
CA ASN A 45 -15.87 6.07 6.89
C ASN A 45 -15.36 5.40 8.17
N LEU A 46 -14.49 4.41 7.99
CA LEU A 46 -13.84 3.67 9.06
C LEU A 46 -12.37 4.07 9.16
N PRO A 47 -11.76 3.96 10.35
CA PRO A 47 -10.32 4.11 10.50
C PRO A 47 -9.58 3.06 9.65
N LEU A 48 -8.59 3.49 8.88
CA LEU A 48 -7.74 2.61 8.05
C LEU A 48 -6.66 1.90 8.90
N LEU A 49 -7.05 1.38 10.07
CA LEU A 49 -6.17 0.68 11.00
C LEU A 49 -6.26 -0.85 10.84
N ASP A 50 -7.40 -1.32 10.35
CA ASP A 50 -7.67 -2.72 10.04
C ASP A 50 -7.12 -3.06 8.64
N LYS A 51 -6.34 -4.14 8.55
CA LYS A 51 -5.69 -4.58 7.31
C LYS A 51 -6.70 -4.93 6.22
N LEU A 52 -7.81 -5.57 6.59
CA LEU A 52 -8.86 -5.97 5.66
C LEU A 52 -9.63 -4.74 5.17
N VAL A 53 -9.93 -3.78 6.05
CA VAL A 53 -10.56 -2.52 5.66
C VAL A 53 -9.66 -1.72 4.72
N LEU A 54 -8.35 -1.67 5.00
CA LEU A 54 -7.37 -1.02 4.14
C LEU A 54 -7.32 -1.70 2.77
N PHE A 55 -7.18 -3.02 2.72
CA PHE A 55 -7.19 -3.79 1.47
C PHE A 55 -8.46 -3.55 0.65
N ARG A 56 -9.64 -3.64 1.28
CA ARG A 56 -10.92 -3.42 0.59
C ARG A 56 -11.05 -2.00 0.06
N THR A 57 -10.63 -1.00 0.85
CA THR A 57 -10.66 0.41 0.42
C THR A 57 -9.72 0.63 -0.76
N HIS A 58 -8.48 0.14 -0.65
CA HIS A 58 -7.48 0.18 -1.72
C HIS A 58 -8.03 -0.46 -3.01
N PHE A 59 -8.57 -1.66 -2.90
CA PHE A 59 -9.14 -2.40 -4.03
C PHE A 59 -10.27 -1.62 -4.71
N LEU A 60 -11.20 -1.05 -3.94
CA LEU A 60 -12.32 -0.28 -4.51
C LEU A 60 -11.82 0.98 -5.25
N VAL A 61 -10.86 1.70 -4.67
CA VAL A 61 -10.28 2.89 -5.30
C VAL A 61 -9.56 2.50 -6.59
N PHE A 62 -8.72 1.46 -6.57
CA PHE A 62 -8.00 1.01 -7.76
C PHE A 62 -8.95 0.43 -8.81
N ASN A 63 -9.97 -0.32 -8.43
CA ASN A 63 -11.03 -0.76 -9.34
C ASN A 63 -11.68 0.43 -10.06
N ALA A 64 -12.10 1.45 -9.30
CA ALA A 64 -12.71 2.64 -9.86
C ALA A 64 -11.73 3.43 -10.75
N LEU A 65 -10.45 3.54 -10.38
CA LEU A 65 -9.42 4.17 -11.20
C LEU A 65 -9.22 3.43 -12.53
N TYR A 66 -9.13 2.10 -12.53
CA TYR A 66 -8.99 1.33 -13.76
C TYR A 66 -10.23 1.40 -14.65
N ARG A 67 -11.43 1.40 -14.07
CA ARG A 67 -12.68 1.63 -14.81
C ARG A 67 -12.72 3.04 -15.42
N LEU A 68 -12.33 4.05 -14.65
CA LEU A 68 -12.24 5.43 -15.12
C LEU A 68 -11.24 5.56 -16.26
N ARG A 69 -10.06 4.93 -16.16
CA ARG A 69 -9.06 4.93 -17.23
C ARG A 69 -9.61 4.35 -18.53
N ASP A 70 -10.27 3.19 -18.46
CA ASP A 70 -10.85 2.52 -19.63
C ASP A 70 -11.93 3.40 -20.28
N GLN A 71 -12.77 4.05 -19.48
CA GLN A 71 -13.80 4.97 -19.97
C GLN A 71 -13.19 6.19 -20.66
N LEU A 72 -12.26 6.89 -19.99
CA LEU A 72 -11.62 8.10 -20.52
C LEU A 72 -10.81 7.83 -21.78
N TRP A 73 -10.19 6.65 -21.86
CA TRP A 73 -9.49 6.19 -23.04
C TRP A 73 -10.45 5.90 -24.19
N GLY A 74 -11.57 5.21 -23.94
CA GLY A 74 -12.61 4.95 -24.93
C GLY A 74 -13.26 6.23 -25.50
N GLU A 75 -13.35 7.27 -24.67
CA GLU A 75 -13.85 8.59 -25.07
C GLU A 75 -12.78 9.49 -25.75
N ASN A 76 -11.51 9.05 -25.83
CA ASN A 76 -10.36 9.84 -26.30
C ASN A 76 -10.19 11.19 -25.57
N ARG A 77 -10.50 11.25 -24.26
CA ARG A 77 -10.50 12.51 -23.50
C ARG A 77 -9.22 12.72 -22.71
N HIS A 78 -8.82 11.73 -21.94
CA HIS A 78 -7.66 11.80 -21.05
C HIS A 78 -6.94 10.44 -21.02
N ASN A 79 -5.67 10.47 -20.61
CA ASN A 79 -4.97 9.29 -20.12
C ASN A 79 -4.90 9.37 -18.59
N LEU A 80 -5.08 8.25 -17.89
CA LEU A 80 -5.01 8.21 -16.43
C LEU A 80 -3.76 7.44 -16.01
N GLN A 81 -2.81 8.14 -15.39
CA GLN A 81 -1.68 7.52 -14.72
C GLN A 81 -2.13 7.03 -13.34
N ILE A 82 -1.94 5.74 -13.07
CA ILE A 82 -2.34 5.09 -11.82
C ILE A 82 -1.10 4.59 -11.08
N SER A 83 -0.82 5.18 -9.92
CA SER A 83 0.19 4.71 -8.98
C SER A 83 -0.24 5.07 -7.55
N PRO A 84 0.06 4.24 -6.53
CA PRO A 84 -0.25 4.57 -5.14
C PRO A 84 0.33 5.91 -4.68
N LEU A 85 1.48 6.31 -5.25
CA LEU A 85 2.17 7.55 -4.88
C LEU A 85 1.67 8.77 -5.66
N CYS A 86 1.15 8.56 -6.87
CA CYS A 86 0.65 9.64 -7.71
C CYS A 86 -0.35 9.08 -8.75
N VAL A 87 -1.59 9.52 -8.61
CA VAL A 87 -2.69 9.34 -9.55
C VAL A 87 -2.91 10.67 -10.24
N GLN A 88 -2.85 10.69 -11.57
CA GLN A 88 -2.89 11.93 -12.34
C GLN A 88 -3.65 11.77 -13.65
N LEU A 89 -4.52 12.74 -13.95
CA LEU A 89 -5.11 12.91 -15.27
C LEU A 89 -4.11 13.61 -16.20
N GLN A 90 -3.78 12.95 -17.29
CA GLN A 90 -2.90 13.45 -18.33
C GLN A 90 -3.70 13.77 -19.60
N PRO A 91 -3.24 14.73 -20.42
CA PRO A 91 -3.83 14.98 -21.73
C PRO A 91 -3.84 13.71 -22.56
N TYR A 92 -4.94 13.46 -23.26
CA TYR A 92 -4.98 12.37 -24.23
C TYR A 92 -3.94 12.64 -25.34
N MET A 93 -2.95 11.76 -25.42
CA MET A 93 -1.99 11.74 -26.51
C MET A 93 -2.33 10.55 -27.40
N PRO A 94 -2.79 10.78 -28.65
CA PRO A 94 -2.96 9.70 -29.61
C PRO A 94 -1.59 9.10 -29.94
N GLY A 95 -1.25 8.00 -29.27
CA GLY A 95 -0.05 7.21 -29.50
C GLY A 95 -0.34 6.03 -30.41
N ILE A 96 0.60 5.76 -31.32
CA ILE A 96 0.57 4.69 -32.34
C ILE A 96 0.11 3.38 -31.68
N ALA A 97 -0.98 2.78 -32.17
CA ALA A 97 -1.43 1.46 -31.76
C ALA A 97 -0.27 0.45 -31.94
N GLY A 98 0.43 0.16 -30.85
CA GLY A 98 1.65 -0.61 -30.90
C GLY A 98 1.99 -1.06 -29.50
N VAL A 99 1.57 -2.29 -29.19
CA VAL A 99 1.62 -2.97 -27.89
C VAL A 99 0.46 -2.57 -26.98
N VAL A 100 -0.59 -3.40 -27.00
CA VAL A 100 -1.47 -3.57 -25.84
C VAL A 100 -0.56 -4.07 -24.74
N GLU A 101 -0.07 -3.17 -23.90
CA GLU A 101 0.73 -3.53 -22.74
C GLU A 101 -0.17 -4.38 -21.86
N ASN A 102 0.19 -5.65 -21.69
CA ASN A 102 -0.53 -6.52 -20.78
C ASN A 102 -0.38 -5.90 -19.39
N ASP A 103 -1.50 -5.50 -18.79
CA ASP A 103 -1.55 -4.83 -17.49
C ASP A 103 -2.17 -5.82 -16.47
N PRO A 104 -1.36 -6.70 -15.85
CA PRO A 104 -1.83 -7.67 -14.85
C PRO A 104 -2.54 -7.01 -13.68
N LEU A 105 -2.18 -5.77 -13.33
CA LEU A 105 -2.83 -5.05 -12.25
C LEU A 105 -4.25 -4.65 -12.65
N ARG A 106 -4.44 -4.17 -13.88
CA ARG A 106 -5.79 -3.91 -14.41
C ARG A 106 -6.66 -5.17 -14.35
N GLU A 107 -6.16 -6.31 -14.81
CA GLU A 107 -6.91 -7.58 -14.77
C GLU A 107 -7.28 -7.95 -13.33
N TYR A 108 -6.34 -7.84 -12.40
CA TYR A 108 -6.57 -8.11 -10.98
C TYR A 108 -7.64 -7.20 -10.36
N TYR A 109 -7.55 -5.88 -10.57
CA TYR A 109 -8.48 -4.93 -9.93
C TYR A 109 -9.85 -4.89 -10.58
N LEU A 110 -9.99 -5.26 -11.86
CA LEU A 110 -11.29 -5.35 -12.51
C LEU A 110 -12.06 -6.63 -12.17
N ASP A 111 -11.39 -7.65 -11.65
CA ASP A 111 -12.03 -8.87 -11.18
C ASP A 111 -12.52 -8.74 -9.73
N MET A 112 -13.82 -8.50 -9.58
CA MET A 112 -14.47 -8.36 -8.27
C MET A 112 -14.44 -9.63 -7.41
N THR A 113 -14.10 -10.80 -7.97
CA THR A 113 -13.90 -12.01 -7.17
C THR A 113 -12.70 -11.87 -6.24
N ASN A 114 -11.65 -11.15 -6.66
CA ASN A 114 -10.49 -10.85 -5.82
C ASN A 114 -10.86 -10.03 -4.58
N LEU A 115 -11.87 -9.15 -4.67
CA LEU A 115 -12.38 -8.43 -3.50
C LEU A 115 -13.22 -9.32 -2.59
N ARG A 116 -14.11 -10.12 -3.19
CA ARG A 116 -15.11 -10.92 -2.48
C ARG A 116 -14.47 -12.07 -1.70
N ASP A 117 -13.51 -12.74 -2.32
CA ASP A 117 -12.96 -14.01 -1.83
C ASP A 117 -11.67 -13.78 -0.99
N THR A 118 -11.15 -12.55 -0.96
CA THR A 118 -10.02 -12.17 -0.08
C THR A 118 -10.51 -11.82 1.32
N ASP A 119 -10.20 -12.70 2.27
CA ASP A 119 -10.42 -12.49 3.70
C ASP A 119 -9.17 -11.93 4.41
N GLU A 120 -9.26 -11.68 5.71
CA GLU A 120 -8.14 -11.14 6.49
C GLU A 120 -6.90 -12.06 6.44
N GLY A 121 -7.07 -13.37 6.45
CA GLY A 121 -5.96 -14.33 6.40
C GLY A 121 -5.29 -14.39 5.03
N GLU A 122 -6.03 -14.21 3.94
CA GLU A 122 -5.49 -14.02 2.60
C GLU A 122 -4.72 -12.69 2.48
N VAL A 123 -5.25 -11.59 3.03
CA VAL A 123 -4.52 -10.30 3.07
C VAL A 123 -3.19 -10.42 3.80
N GLU A 124 -3.16 -11.11 4.94
CA GLU A 124 -1.91 -11.34 5.68
C GLU A 124 -0.90 -12.16 4.89
N ARG A 125 -1.35 -13.22 4.20
CA ARG A 125 -0.49 -14.02 3.31
C ARG A 125 0.01 -13.22 2.11
N LEU A 126 -0.83 -12.38 1.52
CA LEU A 126 -0.45 -11.52 0.40
C LEU A 126 0.63 -10.52 0.83
N LEU A 127 0.46 -9.87 1.98
CA LEU A 127 1.48 -8.98 2.55
C LEU A 127 2.76 -9.76 2.86
N ALA A 128 2.67 -10.93 3.50
CA ALA A 128 3.84 -11.74 3.84
C ALA A 128 4.63 -12.16 2.59
N SER A 129 3.95 -12.64 1.54
CA SER A 129 4.56 -13.03 0.27
C SER A 129 5.16 -11.84 -0.48
N PHE A 130 4.50 -10.67 -0.45
CA PHE A 130 5.03 -9.43 -1.00
C PHE A 130 6.34 -9.03 -0.32
N TRP A 131 6.40 -9.05 1.01
CA TRP A 131 7.62 -8.78 1.75
C TRP A 131 8.70 -9.82 1.46
N SER A 132 8.36 -11.11 1.38
CA SER A 132 9.29 -12.17 1.01
C SER A 132 9.91 -11.93 -0.37
N ARG A 133 9.10 -11.56 -1.37
CA ARG A 133 9.55 -11.30 -2.73
C ARG A 133 10.39 -10.02 -2.83
N MET A 134 10.00 -8.95 -2.12
CA MET A 134 10.79 -7.71 -2.09
C MET A 134 12.14 -7.87 -1.37
N ARG A 135 12.27 -8.82 -0.45
CA ARG A 135 13.54 -9.18 0.21
C ARG A 135 14.50 -9.94 -0.72
N GLY A 136 14.03 -10.41 -1.88
CA GLY A 136 14.85 -11.16 -2.82
C GLY A 136 15.05 -12.62 -2.41
N ASP A 137 14.13 -13.19 -1.62
CA ASP A 137 14.18 -14.60 -1.24
C ASP A 137 13.87 -15.52 -2.43
N HIS A 138 14.90 -15.72 -3.25
CA HIS A 138 15.36 -17.07 -3.59
C HIS A 138 16.25 -17.60 -2.44
N LEU A 139 15.83 -17.43 -1.19
CA LEU A 139 16.27 -18.36 -0.15
C LEU A 139 15.43 -19.60 -0.40
N ASP A 140 16.09 -20.62 -0.96
CA ASP A 140 15.63 -22.00 -0.95
C ASP A 140 14.77 -22.27 0.29
N GLU A 141 13.70 -23.02 0.11
CA GLU A 141 12.82 -23.57 1.15
C GLU A 141 13.56 -24.55 2.09
N ARG A 142 14.86 -24.33 2.36
CA ARG A 142 15.80 -25.16 3.11
C ARG A 142 16.61 -24.41 4.17
N SER A 143 16.20 -23.23 4.62
CA SER A 143 16.81 -22.63 5.82
C SER A 143 15.79 -22.39 6.92
N GLU A 144 15.27 -23.49 7.49
CA GLU A 144 14.83 -23.54 8.89
C GLU A 144 16.04 -23.62 9.85
N ALA A 145 17.26 -23.32 9.39
CA ALA A 145 18.43 -23.26 10.24
C ALA A 145 18.46 -21.89 10.93
N TRP A 146 18.39 -21.90 12.26
CA TRP A 146 18.69 -20.74 13.10
C TRP A 146 20.02 -20.12 12.67
N ASP A 147 19.98 -18.88 12.16
CA ASP A 147 21.18 -18.14 11.72
C ASP A 147 21.56 -17.09 12.78
N PRO A 148 22.60 -17.32 13.60
CA PRO A 148 23.03 -16.38 14.63
C PRO A 148 23.48 -15.03 14.07
N GLU A 149 23.94 -14.97 12.82
CA GLU A 149 24.39 -13.72 12.18
C GLU A 149 23.19 -12.80 11.87
N GLN A 150 22.06 -13.36 11.45
CA GLN A 150 20.83 -12.59 11.23
C GLN A 150 20.28 -11.97 12.52
N LYS A 151 20.33 -12.72 13.63
CA LYS A 151 19.95 -12.20 14.94
C LYS A 151 20.83 -11.02 15.33
N GLN A 152 22.14 -11.16 15.15
CA GLN A 152 23.12 -10.14 15.52
C GLN A 152 22.92 -8.86 14.69
N ALA A 153 22.77 -8.98 13.37
CA ALA A 153 22.48 -7.85 12.49
C ALA A 153 21.15 -7.13 12.85
N ALA A 154 20.13 -7.89 13.25
CA ALA A 154 18.86 -7.31 13.70
C ALA A 154 18.98 -6.56 15.03
N LEU A 155 19.80 -7.05 15.97
CA LEU A 155 20.10 -6.36 17.23
C LEU A 155 20.91 -5.08 16.99
N GLU A 156 21.91 -5.12 16.10
CA GLU A 156 22.70 -3.95 15.71
C GLU A 156 21.84 -2.87 15.05
N LEU A 157 20.90 -3.26 14.17
CA LEU A 157 19.97 -2.31 13.56
C LEU A 157 19.07 -1.63 14.60
N PHE A 158 18.76 -2.32 15.70
CA PHE A 158 17.98 -1.77 16.80
C PHE A 158 18.84 -1.00 17.82
N GLU A 159 20.16 -1.03 17.64
CA GLU A 159 21.16 -0.50 18.58
C GLU A 159 21.04 -1.17 19.96
N LEU A 160 20.73 -2.47 19.96
CA LEU A 160 20.53 -3.31 21.15
C LEU A 160 21.62 -4.39 21.28
N ASP A 161 22.62 -4.38 20.41
CA ASP A 161 23.76 -5.32 20.40
C ASP A 161 24.57 -5.31 21.71
N GLN A 162 24.59 -4.17 22.42
CA GLN A 162 25.34 -3.98 23.66
C GLN A 162 24.53 -4.28 24.94
N GLU A 163 23.22 -4.49 24.85
CA GLU A 163 22.35 -4.64 26.04
C GLU A 163 22.42 -6.04 26.69
N GLY A 164 23.19 -6.98 26.12
CA GLY A 164 23.52 -8.25 26.77
C GLY A 164 22.29 -9.11 27.15
N ALA A 165 22.52 -10.18 27.92
CA ALA A 165 21.60 -11.31 28.14
C ALA A 165 20.25 -11.01 28.87
N SER A 166 19.83 -9.75 28.99
CA SER A 166 18.57 -9.32 29.64
C SER A 166 17.58 -8.65 28.68
N LEU A 167 17.81 -8.73 27.36
CA LEU A 167 16.86 -8.26 26.36
C LEU A 167 15.54 -9.03 26.43
N THR A 168 14.46 -8.31 26.75
CA THR A 168 13.10 -8.85 26.73
C THR A 168 12.37 -8.40 25.46
N LEU A 169 11.43 -9.22 24.98
CA LEU A 169 10.60 -8.89 23.81
C LEU A 169 9.82 -7.58 24.00
N HIS A 170 9.53 -7.20 25.25
CA HIS A 170 8.93 -5.90 25.57
C HIS A 170 9.86 -4.72 25.27
N ALA A 171 11.15 -4.82 25.62
CA ALA A 171 12.15 -3.80 25.31
C ALA A 171 12.36 -3.67 23.78
N ILE A 172 12.42 -4.79 23.07
CA ILE A 172 12.55 -4.84 21.61
C ILE A 172 11.34 -4.17 20.93
N LYS A 173 10.11 -4.48 21.36
CA LYS A 173 8.88 -3.83 20.87
C LYS A 173 8.86 -2.33 21.13
N ARG A 174 9.38 -1.88 22.27
CA ARG A 174 9.49 -0.46 22.61
C ARG A 174 10.46 0.26 21.67
N ARG A 175 11.64 -0.33 21.42
CA ARG A 175 12.64 0.21 20.49
C ARG A 175 12.13 0.28 19.05
N TYR A 176 11.44 -0.78 18.59
CA TYR A 176 10.77 -0.80 17.29
C TYR A 176 9.82 0.38 17.08
N ARG A 177 8.93 0.65 18.04
CA ARG A 177 7.99 1.79 17.96
C ARG A 177 8.70 3.14 17.89
N GLN A 178 9.83 3.29 18.58
CA GLN A 178 10.65 4.50 18.50
C GLN A 178 11.27 4.66 17.11
N LEU A 179 11.88 3.60 16.57
CA LEU A 179 12.54 3.63 15.26
C LEU A 179 11.55 3.90 14.11
N VAL A 180 10.37 3.28 14.16
CA VAL A 180 9.29 3.55 13.17
C VAL A 180 8.78 4.99 13.26
N SER A 181 8.65 5.54 14.47
CA SER A 181 8.23 6.95 14.67
C SER A 181 9.26 7.96 14.17
N ILE A 182 10.56 7.64 14.31
CA ILE A 182 11.68 8.48 13.85
C ILE A 182 11.83 8.41 12.33
N HIS A 183 11.71 7.23 11.75
CA HIS A 183 11.93 6.99 10.32
C HIS A 183 10.64 7.01 9.48
N HIS A 184 9.54 7.55 10.02
CA HIS A 184 8.27 7.68 9.30
C HIS A 184 8.43 8.53 8.03
N PRO A 185 7.91 8.09 6.86
CA PRO A 185 8.03 8.82 5.60
C PRO A 185 7.43 10.24 5.67
N ASP A 186 6.33 10.42 6.42
CA ASP A 186 5.71 11.74 6.64
C ASP A 186 6.60 12.77 7.37
N ARG A 187 7.71 12.33 7.96
CA ARG A 187 8.68 13.19 8.67
C ARG A 187 10.05 13.23 7.98
N GLY A 188 10.12 12.84 6.71
CA GLY A 188 11.36 12.81 5.93
C GLY A 188 12.19 11.53 6.09
N GLY A 189 11.59 10.47 6.64
CA GLY A 189 12.23 9.16 6.77
C GLY A 189 12.30 8.37 5.45
N SER A 190 13.26 7.45 5.35
CA SER A 190 13.44 6.62 4.16
C SER A 190 12.57 5.36 4.24
N THR A 191 11.72 5.11 3.23
CA THR A 191 10.92 3.88 3.12
C THR A 191 11.78 2.63 3.24
N LYS A 192 12.98 2.63 2.63
CA LYS A 192 13.95 1.51 2.73
C LYS A 192 14.34 1.23 4.18
N ARG A 193 14.45 2.26 5.02
CA ARG A 193 14.85 2.13 6.43
C ARG A 193 13.74 1.53 7.29
N ILE A 194 12.48 1.89 7.06
CA ILE A 194 11.33 1.23 7.70
C ILE A 194 11.27 -0.25 7.32
N GLN A 195 11.53 -0.58 6.05
CA GLN A 195 11.54 -1.97 5.59
C GLN A 195 12.60 -2.79 6.34
N SER A 196 13.81 -2.25 6.51
CA SER A 196 14.86 -2.88 7.32
C SER A 196 14.46 -3.04 8.79
N ILE A 197 13.81 -2.02 9.39
CA ILE A 197 13.35 -2.06 10.79
C ILE A 197 12.27 -3.14 10.99
N ASN A 198 11.32 -3.26 10.06
CA ASN A 198 10.28 -4.28 10.10
C ASN A 198 10.86 -5.69 10.00
N LEU A 199 11.83 -5.89 9.10
CA LEU A 199 12.53 -7.17 8.93
C LEU A 199 13.27 -7.58 10.21
N ALA A 200 14.05 -6.67 10.79
CA ALA A 200 14.74 -6.92 12.04
C ALA A 200 13.78 -7.25 13.20
N MET A 201 12.62 -6.59 13.27
CA MET A 201 11.60 -6.93 14.28
C MET A 201 11.09 -8.37 14.15
N GLU A 202 10.83 -8.83 12.92
CA GLU A 202 10.35 -10.18 12.64
C GLU A 202 11.39 -11.24 13.08
N ILE A 203 12.66 -11.00 12.74
CA ILE A 203 13.78 -11.85 13.16
C ILE A 203 13.83 -11.92 14.68
N LEU A 204 13.89 -10.78 15.38
CA LEU A 204 13.99 -10.73 16.84
C LEU A 204 12.79 -11.38 17.54
N GLN A 205 11.57 -11.28 17.00
CA GLN A 205 10.41 -11.97 17.57
C GLN A 205 10.54 -13.50 17.54
N ARG A 206 11.22 -14.06 16.52
CA ARG A 206 11.49 -15.50 16.44
C ARG A 206 12.47 -15.97 17.53
N TYR A 207 13.43 -15.13 17.90
CA TYR A 207 14.46 -15.45 18.91
C TYR A 207 14.03 -15.22 20.36
N TYR A 208 13.07 -14.32 20.62
CA TYR A 208 12.76 -13.83 21.98
C TYR A 208 11.33 -14.18 22.47
N ARG A 209 10.74 -15.31 22.05
CA ARG A 209 9.36 -15.72 22.41
C ARG A 209 9.01 -15.55 23.89
#